data_AF-A0A3D1AEY6-F1
#
_entry.id   AF-A0A3D1AEY6-F1
#
_cell.length_a   1.000
_cell.length_b   1.000
_cell.length_c   1.000
_cell.angle_alpha   90.00
_cell.angle_beta   90.00
_cell.angle_gamma   90.00
#
_symmetry.space_group_name_H-M   'P 1'
#
loop_
_entity.id
_entity.type
_entity.pdbx_description
1 polymer ?
#
loop_
_entity_poly.entity_id
_entity_poly.type
_entity_poly.pdbx_seq_one_letter_code
_entity_poly.pdbx_strand_id
1 'polypeptide(L)'
;MGNLCKLLKDDIRFREAIKTCMNCGTCTAICPAAEFYDYDPRKICDIVQRENEEEIDNLLRNDGIWYCGQCMSCKTRCPRGNVPGLLITVLRKISQELGYFTESTKGIQQFALAKAVGSNIKEIGYCVHPDRVDHELHPEQGPIWKWYKENIEDIAPKLGANYHGDGPGALRTIRKETMEEVNKIFEITGGDELLNKIKTYAKNKTGIKDDDELFRRVYTGQTE
;
A
#
# COMPACT_ATOMS: atom_id res chain seq x y z
N MET A 1 18.54 -7.98 20.45
CA MET A 1 17.72 -6.98 19.73
C MET A 1 18.69 -6.04 19.04
N GLY A 2 18.60 -5.84 17.72
CA GLY A 2 19.58 -5.05 16.95
C GLY A 2 19.79 -5.56 15.52
N ASN A 3 18.73 -5.67 14.72
CA ASN A 3 18.80 -6.17 13.34
C ASN A 3 18.00 -5.30 12.35
N LEU A 4 17.33 -4.24 12.80
CA LEU A 4 16.48 -3.41 11.94
C LEU A 4 17.34 -2.59 10.97
N CYS A 5 18.48 -2.07 11.43
CA CYS A 5 19.43 -1.35 10.56
C CYS A 5 19.99 -2.26 9.47
N LYS A 6 20.25 -3.54 9.80
CA LYS A 6 20.69 -4.52 8.81
C LYS A 6 19.58 -4.81 7.80
N LEU A 7 18.34 -5.08 8.24
CA LEU A 7 17.19 -5.27 7.35
C LEU A 7 16.98 -4.08 6.41
N LEU A 8 17.16 -2.85 6.91
CA LEU A 8 17.12 -1.64 6.09
C LEU A 8 18.21 -1.66 5.01
N LYS A 9 19.47 -1.90 5.40
CA LYS A 9 20.63 -1.90 4.49
C LYS A 9 20.60 -3.03 3.46
N ASP A 10 19.98 -4.16 3.79
CA ASP A 10 19.82 -5.32 2.90
C ASP A 10 18.80 -5.05 1.77
N ASP A 11 17.88 -4.10 1.92
CA ASP A 11 16.95 -3.71 0.86
C ASP A 11 17.66 -2.82 -0.18
N ILE A 12 17.65 -3.25 -1.45
CA ILE A 12 18.32 -2.54 -2.54
C ILE A 12 17.90 -1.07 -2.68
N ARG A 13 16.65 -0.73 -2.33
CA ARG A 13 16.13 0.64 -2.44
C ARG A 13 16.74 1.57 -1.39
N PHE A 14 17.24 1.03 -0.27
CA PHE A 14 17.86 1.81 0.80
C PHE A 14 19.06 2.63 0.31
N ARG A 15 19.85 2.04 -0.61
CA ARG A 15 21.02 2.68 -1.23
C ARG A 15 20.69 3.98 -1.97
N GLU A 16 19.50 4.07 -2.56
CA GLU A 16 19.01 5.28 -3.24
C GLU A 16 18.20 6.18 -2.30
N ALA A 17 17.59 5.59 -1.29
CA ALA A 17 16.72 6.27 -0.35
C ALA A 17 17.46 7.29 0.53
N ILE A 18 18.63 6.94 1.05
CA ILE A 18 19.41 7.82 1.91
C ILE A 18 20.91 7.68 1.62
N LYS A 19 21.56 8.82 1.39
CA LYS A 19 22.99 8.92 1.05
C LYS A 19 23.70 9.75 2.12
N THR A 20 23.48 11.05 2.08
CA THR A 20 24.06 12.02 3.02
C THR A 20 22.99 13.04 3.35
N CYS A 21 22.05 12.68 4.23
CA CYS A 21 21.11 13.65 4.76
C CYS A 21 21.88 14.69 5.58
N MET A 22 21.54 15.96 5.39
CA MET A 22 22.11 17.09 6.13
C MET A 22 21.05 17.81 6.97
N ASN A 23 19.92 17.14 7.20
CA ASN A 23 18.83 17.62 8.05
C ASN A 23 18.22 18.99 7.64
N CYS A 24 18.30 19.37 6.35
CA CYS A 24 17.89 20.69 5.86
C CYS A 24 16.38 20.99 5.80
N GLY A 25 15.52 19.96 5.87
CA GLY A 25 14.06 20.13 5.90
C GLY A 25 13.35 20.42 4.57
N THR A 26 14.06 20.47 3.43
CA THR A 26 13.42 20.62 2.11
C THR A 26 12.37 19.54 1.83
N CYS A 27 12.59 18.31 2.28
CA CYS A 27 11.63 17.23 2.10
C CYS A 27 10.33 17.45 2.88
N THR A 28 10.40 18.07 4.05
CA THR A 28 9.23 18.41 4.88
C THR A 28 8.49 19.60 4.27
N ALA A 29 9.22 20.65 3.87
CA ALA A 29 8.64 21.85 3.27
C ALA A 29 7.86 21.59 1.96
N ILE A 30 8.23 20.57 1.19
CA ILE A 30 7.53 20.21 -0.06
C ILE A 30 6.50 19.10 0.11
N CYS A 31 6.36 18.53 1.32
CA CYS A 31 5.49 17.38 1.53
C CYS A 31 4.05 17.81 1.75
N PRO A 32 3.09 17.41 0.88
CA PRO A 32 1.68 17.71 1.13
C PRO A 32 1.18 17.07 2.42
N ALA A 33 1.65 15.87 2.78
CA ALA A 33 1.25 15.21 4.01
C ALA A 33 1.68 15.97 5.27
N ALA A 34 2.78 16.73 5.22
CA ALA A 34 3.25 17.55 6.34
C ALA A 34 2.35 18.77 6.60
N GLU A 35 1.51 19.15 5.63
CA GLU A 35 0.52 20.23 5.77
C GLU A 35 -0.73 19.77 6.54
N PHE A 36 -1.10 18.48 6.40
CA PHE A 36 -2.35 17.95 6.94
C PHE A 36 -2.17 17.01 8.14
N TYR A 37 -0.97 16.49 8.37
CA TYR A 37 -0.64 15.56 9.46
C TYR A 37 0.59 16.02 10.23
N ASP A 38 0.72 15.57 11.49
CA ASP A 38 1.99 15.68 12.22
C ASP A 38 3.02 14.71 11.60
N TYR A 39 3.62 15.17 10.51
CA TYR A 39 4.44 14.35 9.64
C TYR A 39 5.69 15.11 9.21
N ASP A 40 6.85 14.61 9.62
CA ASP A 40 8.14 15.18 9.29
C ASP A 40 9.06 14.12 8.65
N PRO A 41 9.11 14.01 7.30
CA PRO A 41 9.98 13.04 6.62
C PRO A 41 11.47 13.29 6.88
N ARG A 42 11.86 14.50 7.29
CA ARG A 42 13.24 14.81 7.70
C ARG A 42 13.57 14.11 9.02
N LYS A 43 12.67 14.09 10.01
CA LYS A 43 12.89 13.35 11.27
C LYS A 43 13.11 11.87 11.01
N ILE A 44 12.32 11.26 10.10
CA ILE A 44 12.51 9.85 9.71
C ILE A 44 13.90 9.61 9.12
N CYS A 45 14.38 10.51 8.26
CA CYS A 45 15.74 10.40 7.71
C CYS A 45 16.82 10.52 8.79
N ASP A 46 16.64 11.44 9.74
CA ASP A 46 17.56 11.65 10.86
C ASP A 46 17.64 10.41 11.78
N ILE A 47 16.50 9.84 12.15
CA ILE A 47 16.39 8.61 12.96
C ILE A 47 17.17 7.47 12.31
N VAL A 48 16.93 7.24 11.02
CA VAL A 48 17.59 6.16 10.26
C VAL A 48 19.10 6.44 10.12
N GLN A 49 19.50 7.69 9.89
CA GLN A 49 20.91 8.06 9.74
C GLN A 49 21.70 7.90 11.05
N ARG A 50 21.04 8.07 12.21
CA ARG A 50 21.63 7.80 13.53
C ARG A 50 21.72 6.31 13.86
N GLU A 51 21.12 5.44 13.05
CA GLU A 51 21.07 3.99 13.25
C GLU A 51 20.56 3.60 14.65
N ASN A 52 19.64 4.40 15.20
CA ASN A 52 19.03 4.12 16.50
C ASN A 52 17.93 3.06 16.34
N GLU A 53 18.26 1.81 16.66
CA GLU A 53 17.34 0.65 16.58
C GLU A 53 16.03 0.86 17.35
N GLU A 54 16.05 1.52 18.52
CA GLU A 54 14.85 1.75 19.33
C GLU A 54 13.91 2.75 18.65
N GLU A 55 14.45 3.84 18.12
CA GLU A 55 13.64 4.82 17.39
C GLU A 55 13.15 4.26 16.05
N ILE A 56 13.92 3.39 15.40
CA ILE A 56 13.47 2.68 14.19
C ILE A 56 12.34 1.70 14.53
N ASP A 57 12.45 0.91 15.60
CA ASP A 57 11.37 0.03 16.04
C ASP A 57 10.08 0.82 16.30
N ASN A 58 10.19 1.95 17.00
CA ASN A 58 9.07 2.88 17.22
C ASN A 58 8.48 3.40 15.90
N LEU A 59 9.30 3.77 14.91
CA LEU A 59 8.79 4.20 13.59
C LEU A 59 7.98 3.10 12.88
N LEU A 60 8.39 1.84 13.02
CA LEU A 60 7.75 0.71 12.34
C LEU A 60 6.37 0.36 12.92
N ARG A 61 6.09 0.76 14.17
CA ARG A 61 4.84 0.48 14.91
C ARG A 61 3.82 1.61 14.86
N ASN A 62 4.24 2.81 14.47
CA ASN A 62 3.41 4.02 14.50
C ASN A 62 2.88 4.45 13.13
N ASP A 63 1.88 5.33 13.13
CA ASP A 63 1.25 5.88 11.92
C ASP A 63 2.18 6.72 11.03
N GLY A 64 3.27 7.27 11.58
CA GLY A 64 4.10 8.26 10.90
C GLY A 64 4.60 7.80 9.52
N ILE A 65 5.07 6.56 9.38
CA ILE A 65 5.52 6.04 8.08
C ILE A 65 4.36 5.86 7.08
N TRP A 66 3.11 5.79 7.55
CA TRP A 66 1.90 5.58 6.74
C TRP A 66 1.28 6.87 6.20
N TYR A 67 1.63 8.04 6.72
CA TYR A 67 1.17 9.33 6.17
C TYR A 67 1.82 9.72 4.83
N CYS A 68 2.96 9.11 4.47
CA CYS A 68 3.59 9.35 3.18
C CYS A 68 2.69 8.91 2.02
N GLY A 69 2.23 9.85 1.19
CA GLY A 69 1.47 9.55 -0.03
C GLY A 69 2.30 9.01 -1.20
N GLN A 70 3.59 8.72 -0.99
CA GLN A 70 4.52 8.21 -2.03
C GLN A 70 4.54 9.04 -3.35
N CYS A 71 4.25 10.34 -3.29
CA CYS A 71 4.23 11.23 -4.46
C CYS A 71 5.63 11.53 -5.05
N MET A 72 6.70 11.16 -4.33
CA MET A 72 8.10 11.36 -4.72
C MET A 72 8.53 12.82 -4.93
N SER A 73 7.76 13.81 -4.46
CA SER A 73 8.15 15.23 -4.50
C SER A 73 9.52 15.47 -3.86
N CYS A 74 9.83 14.75 -2.77
CA CYS A 74 11.13 14.86 -2.09
C CYS A 74 12.34 14.48 -2.97
N LYS A 75 12.19 13.55 -3.92
CA LYS A 75 13.30 13.04 -4.78
C LYS A 75 13.94 14.15 -5.59
N THR A 76 13.11 15.00 -6.19
CA THR A 76 13.53 16.02 -7.16
C THR A 76 14.00 17.32 -6.50
N ARG A 77 13.78 17.48 -5.18
CA ARG A 77 14.12 18.71 -4.44
C ARG A 77 15.26 18.53 -3.46
N CYS A 78 15.61 17.29 -3.07
CA CYS A 78 16.69 17.09 -2.11
C CYS A 78 18.05 17.51 -2.71
N PRO A 79 18.76 18.50 -2.14
CA PRO A 79 20.05 18.96 -2.67
C PRO A 79 21.18 17.93 -2.51
N ARG A 80 20.95 16.88 -1.70
CA ARG A 80 21.89 15.77 -1.46
C ARG A 80 21.45 14.47 -2.15
N GLY A 81 20.38 14.51 -2.95
CA GLY A 81 19.88 13.35 -3.68
C GLY A 81 19.33 12.22 -2.79
N ASN A 82 18.88 12.54 -1.57
CA ASN A 82 18.14 11.60 -0.73
C ASN A 82 16.68 11.51 -1.21
N VAL A 83 16.07 10.35 -1.01
CA VAL A 83 14.69 10.08 -1.39
C VAL A 83 13.92 9.52 -0.18
N PRO A 84 13.46 10.38 0.75
CA PRO A 84 12.66 9.97 1.90
C PRO A 84 11.48 9.05 1.55
N GLY A 85 10.80 9.31 0.42
CA GLY A 85 9.71 8.45 -0.05
C GLY A 85 10.12 7.00 -0.32
N LEU A 86 11.34 6.76 -0.83
CA LEU A 86 11.88 5.42 -0.97
C LEU A 86 12.26 4.83 0.39
N LEU A 87 12.85 5.63 1.29
CA LEU A 87 13.19 5.18 2.64
C LEU A 87 11.97 4.64 3.37
N ILE A 88 10.87 5.38 3.30
CA ILE A 88 9.59 5.01 3.91
C ILE A 88 9.00 3.76 3.26
N THR A 89 9.23 3.55 1.96
CA THR A 89 8.81 2.32 1.29
C THR A 89 9.53 1.10 1.85
N VAL A 90 10.83 1.22 2.17
CA VAL A 90 11.59 0.15 2.85
C VAL A 90 11.08 -0.07 4.27
N LEU A 91 10.88 1.01 5.05
CA LEU A 91 10.34 0.92 6.42
C LEU A 91 8.96 0.24 6.45
N ARG A 92 8.04 0.60 5.54
CA ARG A 92 6.73 -0.06 5.44
C ARG A 92 6.84 -1.55 5.14
N LYS A 93 7.72 -1.95 4.22
CA LYS A 93 7.96 -3.36 3.90
C LYS A 93 8.43 -4.12 5.15
N ILE A 94 9.42 -3.60 5.87
CA ILE A 94 9.93 -4.23 7.08
C ILE A 94 8.84 -4.31 8.15
N SER A 95 8.06 -3.24 8.34
CA SER A 95 6.92 -3.22 9.26
C SER A 95 5.87 -4.29 8.91
N GLN A 96 5.60 -4.51 7.62
CA GLN A 96 4.72 -5.57 7.13
C GLN A 96 5.30 -6.98 7.36
N GLU A 97 6.59 -7.18 7.07
CA GLU A 97 7.28 -8.46 7.22
C GLU A 97 7.41 -8.90 8.69
N LEU A 98 7.57 -7.96 9.61
CA LEU A 98 7.67 -8.22 11.06
C LEU A 98 6.31 -8.19 11.78
N GLY A 99 5.24 -7.77 11.10
CA GLY A 99 3.89 -7.64 11.68
C GLY A 99 3.65 -6.36 12.49
N TYR A 100 4.64 -5.45 12.59
CA TYR A 100 4.54 -4.21 13.38
C TYR A 100 3.51 -3.23 12.82
N PHE A 101 3.17 -3.33 11.54
CA PHE A 101 2.12 -2.52 10.92
C PHE A 101 0.76 -2.67 11.61
N THR A 102 0.53 -3.79 12.32
CA THR A 102 -0.72 -4.06 13.04
C THR A 102 -0.89 -3.22 14.32
N GLU A 103 0.17 -2.54 14.77
CA GLU A 103 0.13 -1.62 15.92
C GLU A 103 -0.23 -0.20 15.49
N SER A 104 -0.18 0.08 14.19
CA SER A 104 -0.54 1.37 13.61
C SER A 104 -1.99 1.34 13.11
N THR A 105 -2.76 2.37 13.44
CA THR A 105 -4.12 2.59 12.95
C THR A 105 -4.15 2.68 11.43
N LYS A 106 -3.18 3.35 10.81
CA LYS A 106 -3.04 3.40 9.34
C LYS A 106 -2.38 2.15 8.75
N GLY A 107 -1.45 1.55 9.48
CA GLY A 107 -0.75 0.35 9.06
C GLY A 107 -1.71 -0.82 8.89
N ILE A 108 -2.59 -1.09 9.85
CA ILE A 108 -3.49 -2.25 9.80
C ILE A 108 -4.43 -2.23 8.58
N GLN A 109 -4.70 -1.05 8.01
CA GLN A 109 -5.47 -0.89 6.77
C GLN A 109 -4.80 -1.53 5.53
N GLN A 110 -3.52 -1.91 5.62
CA GLN A 110 -2.88 -2.73 4.60
C GLN A 110 -3.58 -4.09 4.42
N PHE A 111 -4.30 -4.59 5.43
CA PHE A 111 -5.19 -5.74 5.27
C PHE A 111 -6.26 -5.50 4.19
N ALA A 112 -6.89 -4.31 4.18
CA ALA A 112 -7.92 -3.98 3.20
C ALA A 112 -7.35 -3.98 1.78
N LEU A 113 -6.14 -3.42 1.59
CA LEU A 113 -5.46 -3.43 0.30
C LEU A 113 -5.06 -4.84 -0.13
N ALA A 114 -4.50 -5.64 0.79
CA ALA A 114 -4.11 -7.03 0.51
C ALA A 114 -5.32 -7.91 0.15
N LYS A 115 -6.48 -7.66 0.77
CA LYS A 115 -7.72 -8.37 0.48
C LYS A 115 -8.39 -7.90 -0.81
N ALA A 116 -8.61 -6.60 -0.97
CA ALA A 116 -9.35 -6.08 -2.13
C ALA A 116 -8.46 -6.10 -3.39
N VAL A 117 -7.39 -5.30 -3.40
CA VAL A 117 -6.53 -5.13 -4.58
C VAL A 117 -5.71 -6.40 -4.85
N GLY A 118 -5.15 -7.01 -3.80
CA GLY A 118 -4.35 -8.24 -3.93
C GLY A 118 -5.14 -9.39 -4.55
N SER A 119 -6.36 -9.66 -4.05
CA SER A 119 -7.21 -10.70 -4.63
C SER A 119 -7.70 -10.33 -6.03
N ASN A 120 -8.06 -9.07 -6.32
CA ASN A 120 -8.47 -8.67 -7.67
C ASN A 120 -7.38 -8.92 -8.71
N ILE A 121 -6.12 -8.57 -8.41
CA ILE A 121 -5.00 -8.78 -9.35
C ILE A 121 -4.84 -10.28 -9.66
N LYS A 122 -4.97 -11.13 -8.64
CA LYS A 122 -4.76 -12.58 -8.77
C LYS A 122 -5.94 -13.32 -9.40
N GLU A 123 -7.17 -12.86 -9.17
CA GLU A 123 -8.40 -13.52 -9.63
C GLU A 123 -8.83 -13.03 -11.01
N ILE A 124 -8.71 -11.74 -11.29
CA ILE A 124 -9.25 -11.12 -12.52
C ILE A 124 -8.23 -10.26 -13.27
N GLY A 125 -7.02 -10.09 -12.76
CA GLY A 125 -5.94 -9.37 -13.45
C GLY A 125 -6.07 -7.84 -13.42
N TYR A 126 -6.94 -7.30 -12.56
CA TYR A 126 -7.15 -5.86 -12.39
C TYR A 126 -6.89 -5.43 -10.95
N CYS A 127 -6.39 -4.22 -10.75
CA CYS A 127 -6.33 -3.63 -9.41
C CYS A 127 -7.74 -3.27 -8.90
N VAL A 128 -8.56 -2.70 -9.79
CA VAL A 128 -9.94 -2.26 -9.55
C VAL A 128 -10.78 -2.66 -10.77
N HIS A 129 -11.95 -3.23 -10.52
CA HIS A 129 -12.91 -3.62 -11.56
C HIS A 129 -14.33 -3.24 -11.11
N PRO A 130 -15.20 -2.70 -11.99
CA PRO A 130 -16.56 -2.29 -11.62
C PRO A 130 -17.35 -3.37 -10.88
N ASP A 131 -17.19 -4.64 -11.25
CA ASP A 131 -17.84 -5.77 -10.57
C ASP A 131 -17.49 -5.90 -9.10
N ARG A 132 -16.25 -5.54 -8.74
CA ARG A 132 -15.68 -5.69 -7.39
C ARG A 132 -15.83 -4.45 -6.52
N VAL A 133 -16.28 -3.33 -7.09
CA VAL A 133 -16.53 -2.08 -6.37
C VAL A 133 -18.00 -2.04 -5.97
N ASP A 134 -18.29 -2.35 -4.72
CA ASP A 134 -19.64 -2.34 -4.18
C ASP A 134 -20.09 -0.92 -3.78
N HIS A 135 -21.33 -0.55 -4.07
CA HIS A 135 -21.81 0.79 -3.78
C HIS A 135 -22.05 1.05 -2.28
N GLU A 136 -22.45 0.02 -1.50
CA GLU A 136 -22.67 0.17 -0.06
C GLU A 136 -21.35 0.42 0.68
N LEU A 137 -20.26 -0.19 0.20
CA LEU A 137 -18.91 0.05 0.70
C LEU A 137 -18.28 1.36 0.20
N HIS A 138 -18.82 1.94 -0.89
CA HIS A 138 -18.30 3.14 -1.54
C HIS A 138 -19.39 4.20 -1.82
N PRO A 139 -20.09 4.69 -0.79
CA PRO A 139 -21.19 5.65 -0.95
C PRO A 139 -20.72 6.98 -1.55
N GLU A 140 -19.44 7.33 -1.40
CA GLU A 140 -18.82 8.53 -1.97
C GLU A 140 -18.88 8.58 -3.50
N GLN A 141 -19.07 7.44 -4.17
CA GLN A 141 -19.22 7.38 -5.62
C GLN A 141 -20.59 7.86 -6.11
N GLY A 142 -21.55 7.98 -5.19
CA GLY A 142 -22.86 8.56 -5.44
C GLY A 142 -23.80 7.68 -6.30
N PRO A 143 -25.04 8.15 -6.52
CA PRO A 143 -26.09 7.35 -7.16
C PRO A 143 -25.81 7.06 -8.64
N ILE A 144 -25.00 7.88 -9.30
CA ILE A 144 -24.60 7.68 -10.71
C ILE A 144 -23.80 6.39 -10.86
N TRP A 145 -22.91 6.07 -9.91
CA TRP A 145 -22.14 4.84 -9.95
C TRP A 145 -23.02 3.60 -9.80
N LYS A 146 -23.99 3.65 -8.88
CA LYS A 146 -24.98 2.59 -8.71
C LYS A 146 -25.72 2.31 -10.02
N TRP A 147 -26.26 3.36 -10.64
CA TRP A 147 -26.92 3.26 -11.94
C TRP A 147 -25.97 2.73 -13.03
N TYR A 148 -24.73 3.21 -13.07
CA TYR A 148 -23.73 2.73 -14.03
C TYR A 148 -23.49 1.23 -13.91
N LYS A 149 -23.32 0.70 -12.69
CA LYS A 149 -23.16 -0.76 -12.48
C LYS A 149 -24.37 -1.56 -12.94
N GLU A 150 -25.58 -1.08 -12.67
CA GLU A 150 -26.82 -1.73 -13.10
C GLU A 150 -26.99 -1.76 -14.63
N ASN A 151 -26.30 -0.87 -15.36
CA ASN A 151 -26.43 -0.70 -16.82
C ASN A 151 -25.10 -0.91 -17.57
N ILE A 152 -24.08 -1.46 -16.92
CA ILE A 152 -22.71 -1.48 -17.46
C ILE A 152 -22.59 -2.30 -18.75
N GLU A 153 -23.36 -3.38 -18.89
CA GLU A 153 -23.37 -4.22 -20.09
C GLU A 153 -23.77 -3.43 -21.34
N ASP A 154 -24.70 -2.48 -21.21
CA ASP A 154 -25.15 -1.62 -22.30
C ASP A 154 -24.25 -0.38 -22.51
N ILE A 155 -23.65 0.14 -21.44
CA ILE A 155 -22.89 1.39 -21.46
C ILE A 155 -21.44 1.15 -21.87
N ALA A 156 -20.80 0.13 -21.31
CA ALA A 156 -19.37 -0.10 -21.50
C ALA A 156 -18.98 -0.26 -22.99
N PRO A 157 -19.72 -1.00 -23.83
CA PRO A 157 -19.44 -1.06 -25.27
C PRO A 157 -19.61 0.28 -25.98
N LYS A 158 -20.60 1.10 -25.58
CA LYS A 158 -20.83 2.45 -26.13
C LYS A 158 -19.67 3.41 -25.81
N LEU A 159 -18.95 3.15 -24.72
CA LEU A 159 -17.73 3.86 -24.33
C LEU A 159 -16.46 3.22 -24.89
N GLY A 160 -16.57 2.17 -25.72
CA GLY A 160 -15.44 1.49 -26.35
C GLY A 160 -14.71 0.48 -25.46
N ALA A 161 -15.30 0.09 -24.32
CA ALA A 161 -14.76 -0.98 -23.49
C ALA A 161 -15.13 -2.37 -24.07
N ASN A 162 -14.23 -3.33 -23.90
CA ASN A 162 -14.46 -4.73 -24.27
C ASN A 162 -14.93 -5.52 -23.05
N TYR A 163 -16.01 -5.06 -22.42
CA TYR A 163 -16.47 -5.56 -21.13
C TYR A 163 -16.74 -7.06 -21.15
N HIS A 164 -16.03 -7.84 -20.32
CA HIS A 164 -16.04 -9.32 -20.28
C HIS A 164 -15.72 -10.03 -21.60
N GLY A 165 -15.37 -9.29 -22.66
CA GLY A 165 -15.08 -9.84 -23.96
C GLY A 165 -13.64 -10.35 -24.09
N ASP A 166 -13.43 -11.14 -25.14
CA ASP A 166 -12.12 -11.62 -25.55
C ASP A 166 -11.38 -10.58 -26.41
N GLY A 167 -10.04 -10.57 -26.34
CA GLY A 167 -9.20 -9.66 -27.12
C GLY A 167 -8.94 -8.30 -26.45
N PRO A 168 -8.29 -7.36 -27.14
CA PRO A 168 -7.83 -6.11 -26.54
C PRO A 168 -8.99 -5.18 -26.16
N GLY A 169 -8.82 -4.39 -25.10
CA GLY A 169 -9.81 -3.40 -24.64
C GLY A 169 -9.83 -3.25 -23.13
N ALA A 170 -10.46 -2.17 -22.65
CA ALA A 170 -10.71 -1.97 -21.22
C ALA A 170 -11.76 -2.96 -20.72
N LEU A 171 -11.64 -3.39 -19.46
CA LEU A 171 -12.58 -4.30 -18.77
C LEU A 171 -12.76 -5.67 -19.47
N ARG A 172 -11.82 -6.05 -20.33
CA ARG A 172 -11.76 -7.37 -20.96
C ARG A 172 -11.52 -8.48 -19.95
N THR A 173 -11.92 -9.68 -20.33
CA THR A 173 -11.47 -10.90 -19.64
C THR A 173 -9.99 -11.11 -19.90
N ILE A 174 -9.19 -11.30 -18.84
CA ILE A 174 -7.77 -11.60 -18.99
C ILE A 174 -7.61 -13.09 -19.31
N ARG A 175 -6.86 -13.38 -20.37
CA ARG A 175 -6.59 -14.76 -20.82
C ARG A 175 -6.02 -15.60 -19.69
N LYS A 176 -6.44 -16.87 -19.64
CA LYS A 176 -6.04 -17.80 -18.58
C LYS A 176 -4.52 -17.94 -18.48
N GLU A 177 -3.83 -18.04 -19.62
CA GLU A 177 -2.37 -18.18 -19.67
C GLU A 177 -1.68 -16.95 -19.08
N THR A 178 -2.21 -15.75 -19.35
CA THR A 178 -1.72 -14.50 -18.75
C THR A 178 -1.98 -14.46 -17.24
N MET A 179 -3.14 -14.95 -16.78
CA MET A 179 -3.42 -15.06 -15.34
C MET A 179 -2.47 -16.06 -14.65
N GLU A 180 -2.13 -17.18 -15.30
CA GLU A 180 -1.14 -18.14 -14.80
C GLU A 180 0.25 -17.48 -14.66
N GLU A 181 0.68 -16.70 -15.65
CA GLU A 181 1.93 -15.92 -15.58
C GLU A 181 1.92 -14.90 -14.43
N VAL A 182 0.83 -14.13 -14.28
CA VAL A 182 0.68 -13.16 -13.17
C VAL A 182 0.78 -13.87 -11.82
N ASN A 183 0.07 -14.97 -11.64
CA ASN A 183 0.14 -15.74 -10.39
C ASN A 183 1.55 -16.30 -10.15
N LYS A 184 2.25 -16.75 -11.20
CA LYS A 184 3.62 -17.24 -11.07
C LYS A 184 4.62 -16.14 -10.67
N ILE A 185 4.42 -14.91 -11.13
CA ILE A 185 5.21 -13.75 -10.69
C ILE A 185 5.05 -13.52 -9.19
N PHE A 186 3.81 -13.54 -8.68
CA PHE A 186 3.55 -13.36 -7.24
C PHE A 186 4.19 -14.47 -6.39
N GLU A 187 4.18 -15.71 -6.88
CA GLU A 187 4.84 -16.84 -6.22
C GLU A 187 6.37 -16.63 -6.16
N ILE A 188 7.02 -16.42 -7.31
CA ILE A 188 8.50 -16.35 -7.41
C ILE A 188 9.07 -15.12 -6.71
N THR A 189 8.35 -13.99 -6.74
CA THR A 189 8.82 -12.74 -6.12
C THR A 189 8.56 -12.65 -4.62
N GLY A 190 7.88 -13.63 -4.03
CA GLY A 190 7.45 -13.60 -2.62
C GLY A 190 6.25 -12.70 -2.35
N GLY A 191 5.56 -12.22 -3.39
CA GLY A 191 4.33 -11.43 -3.28
C GLY A 191 3.23 -12.19 -2.54
N ASP A 192 3.08 -13.49 -2.81
CA ASP A 192 2.11 -14.35 -2.12
C ASP A 192 2.42 -14.51 -0.63
N GLU A 193 3.70 -14.68 -0.30
CA GLU A 193 4.14 -14.76 1.09
C GLU A 193 3.84 -13.46 1.84
N LEU A 194 4.13 -12.31 1.23
CA LEU A 194 3.85 -11.00 1.82
C LEU A 194 2.35 -10.78 2.05
N LEU A 195 1.51 -11.07 1.05
CA LEU A 195 0.05 -10.96 1.20
C LEU A 195 -0.47 -11.87 2.32
N ASN A 196 0.02 -13.11 2.40
CA ASN A 196 -0.35 -14.05 3.44
C ASN A 196 0.12 -13.61 4.82
N LYS A 197 1.33 -13.05 4.95
CA LYS A 197 1.85 -12.47 6.19
C LYS A 197 0.95 -11.32 6.67
N ILE A 198 0.61 -10.38 5.79
CA ILE A 198 -0.27 -9.25 6.13
C ILE A 198 -1.62 -9.76 6.64
N LYS A 199 -2.25 -10.70 5.93
CA LYS A 199 -3.52 -11.31 6.37
C LYS A 199 -3.39 -11.99 7.73
N THR A 200 -2.35 -12.81 7.91
CA THR A 200 -2.12 -13.58 9.14
C THR A 200 -1.87 -12.67 10.34
N TYR A 201 -0.99 -11.68 10.21
CA TYR A 201 -0.69 -10.75 11.32
C TYR A 201 -1.91 -9.91 11.70
N ALA A 202 -2.68 -9.41 10.73
CA ALA A 202 -3.88 -8.62 11.02
C ALA A 202 -4.95 -9.45 11.75
N LYS A 203 -5.19 -10.71 11.33
CA LYS A 203 -6.10 -11.62 12.03
C LYS A 203 -5.63 -11.94 13.44
N ASN A 204 -4.33 -12.22 13.61
CA ASN A 204 -3.77 -12.52 14.93
C ASN A 204 -3.87 -11.31 15.88
N LYS A 205 -3.66 -10.09 15.38
CA LYS A 205 -3.79 -8.86 16.17
C LYS A 205 -5.23 -8.62 16.63
N THR A 206 -6.20 -8.84 15.76
CA THR A 206 -7.61 -8.48 16.00
C THR A 206 -8.44 -9.61 16.61
N GLY A 207 -7.99 -10.86 16.48
CA GLY A 207 -8.78 -12.04 16.83
C GLY A 207 -9.89 -12.38 15.83
N ILE A 208 -10.10 -11.55 14.79
CA ILE A 208 -11.15 -11.74 13.79
C ILE A 208 -10.64 -12.72 12.71
N LYS A 209 -11.35 -13.84 12.55
CA LYS A 209 -10.98 -14.87 11.56
C LYS A 209 -11.62 -14.65 10.19
N ASP A 210 -12.80 -14.07 10.17
CA ASP A 210 -13.56 -13.79 8.95
C ASP A 210 -12.95 -12.61 8.20
N ASP A 211 -12.68 -12.80 6.90
CA ASP A 211 -12.02 -11.78 6.09
C ASP A 211 -12.94 -10.57 5.85
N ASP A 212 -14.26 -10.78 5.70
CA ASP A 212 -15.23 -9.73 5.39
C ASP A 212 -15.54 -8.86 6.61
N GLU A 213 -15.63 -9.47 7.78
CA GLU A 213 -15.70 -8.78 9.07
C GLU A 213 -14.45 -7.94 9.30
N LEU A 214 -13.24 -8.52 9.17
CA LEU A 214 -11.99 -7.79 9.40
C LEU A 214 -11.83 -6.66 8.37
N PHE A 215 -12.17 -6.91 7.11
CA PHE A 215 -12.15 -5.88 6.06
C PHE A 215 -13.03 -4.69 6.41
N ARG A 216 -14.29 -4.93 6.77
CA ARG A 216 -15.23 -3.87 7.14
C ARG A 216 -14.73 -3.07 8.35
N ARG A 217 -14.18 -3.75 9.36
CA ARG A 217 -13.61 -3.09 10.55
C ARG A 217 -12.47 -2.13 10.19
N VAL A 218 -11.48 -2.60 9.43
CA VAL A 218 -10.29 -1.78 9.11
C VAL A 218 -10.57 -0.71 8.05
N TYR A 219 -11.49 -1.00 7.12
CA TYR A 219 -11.80 -0.13 5.98
C TYR A 219 -12.68 1.05 6.38
N THR A 220 -13.70 0.82 7.22
CA THR A 220 -14.62 1.88 7.66
C THR A 220 -14.05 2.72 8.82
N GLY A 221 -12.89 2.35 9.35
CA GLY A 221 -12.28 3.06 10.48
C GLY A 221 -13.00 2.86 11.81
N GLN A 222 -13.82 1.80 11.95
CA GLN A 222 -14.34 1.34 13.23
C GLN A 222 -13.25 0.60 14.01
N THR A 223 -12.16 1.31 14.31
CA THR A 223 -11.16 0.89 15.28
C THR A 223 -11.56 1.53 16.61
N GLU A 224 -12.13 0.73 17.52
CA GLU A 224 -12.24 1.07 18.96
C GLU A 224 -10.90 1.51 19.54
#